data_AF-A0A225D8H4-F1
#
_entry.id   AF-A0A225D8H4-F1
#
_cell.length_a   1.000
_cell.length_b   1.000
_cell.length_c   1.000
_cell.angle_alpha   90.00
_cell.angle_beta   90.00
_cell.angle_gamma   90.00
#
_symmetry.space_group_name_H-M   'P 1'
#
loop_
_entity.id
_entity.type
_entity.pdbx_description
1 polymer ?
#
loop_
_entity_poly.entity_id
_entity_poly.type
_entity_poly.pdbx_seq_one_letter_code
_entity_poly.pdbx_strand_id
1 'polypeptide(L)'
;MPGDTAAALKSIKAVSREGAGNEAAAAAWKTLVAGGTVALFQTLTAFDGADPKAANWLRAAVDAIAEGEHRAKRKLPVDKLESFVNDTARAPAARRIAFELLTEEAPAAATKLLPTLINDPSRDLRRDAIAVRLKAAKESDTAELKALFEAAREKDQAEELAALLEKLGISRTSPNTSGT
;
A
#
# COMPACT_ATOMS: atom_id res chain seq x y z
N MET A 1 -25.58 -5.05 -8.06
CA MET A 1 -25.31 -6.48 -7.77
C MET A 1 -23.84 -6.78 -8.11
N PRO A 2 -23.19 -7.83 -7.57
CA PRO A 2 -21.77 -8.14 -7.84
C PRO A 2 -21.39 -8.28 -9.33
N GLY A 3 -22.35 -8.67 -10.19
CA GLY A 3 -22.16 -8.73 -11.65
C GLY A 3 -21.92 -7.37 -12.31
N ASP A 4 -22.52 -6.30 -11.78
CA ASP A 4 -22.39 -4.94 -12.33
C ASP A 4 -20.98 -4.39 -12.08
N THR A 5 -20.40 -4.71 -10.91
CA THR A 5 -19.04 -4.30 -10.55
C THR A 5 -17.99 -4.97 -11.44
N ALA A 6 -18.11 -6.27 -11.72
CA ALA A 6 -17.17 -6.97 -12.60
C ALA A 6 -17.18 -6.40 -14.02
N ALA A 7 -18.36 -6.11 -14.56
CA ALA A 7 -18.50 -5.48 -15.87
C ALA A 7 -17.90 -4.06 -15.89
N ALA A 8 -18.15 -3.27 -14.85
CA ALA A 8 -17.57 -1.93 -14.71
C ALA A 8 -16.03 -1.96 -14.67
N LEU A 9 -15.44 -2.87 -13.89
CA LEU A 9 -13.98 -3.02 -13.81
C LEU A 9 -13.38 -3.42 -15.17
N LYS A 10 -14.05 -4.30 -15.92
CA LYS A 10 -13.64 -4.66 -17.28
C LYS A 10 -13.63 -3.45 -18.21
N SER A 11 -14.66 -2.60 -18.15
CA SER A 11 -14.74 -1.36 -18.95
C SER A 11 -13.63 -0.38 -18.61
N ILE A 12 -13.29 -0.21 -17.32
CA ILE A 12 -12.18 0.65 -16.89
C ILE A 12 -10.83 0.13 -17.41
N LYS A 13 -10.60 -1.18 -17.37
CA LYS A 13 -9.37 -1.80 -17.88
C LYS A 13 -9.24 -1.76 -19.40
N ALA A 14 -10.32 -1.48 -20.13
CA ALA A 14 -10.34 -1.47 -21.59
C ALA A 14 -10.03 -0.10 -22.21
N VAL A 15 -9.77 0.95 -21.40
CA VAL A 15 -9.51 2.30 -21.92
C VAL A 15 -8.19 2.32 -22.69
N SER A 16 -8.25 2.61 -23.99
CA SER A 16 -7.06 2.63 -24.85
C SER A 16 -6.23 3.90 -24.67
N ARG A 17 -5.04 3.93 -25.27
CA ARG A 17 -4.09 5.05 -25.21
C ARG A 17 -4.70 6.36 -25.75
N GLU A 18 -5.54 6.28 -26.78
CA GLU A 18 -6.18 7.39 -27.50
C GLU A 18 -7.45 7.94 -26.82
N GLY A 19 -7.84 7.40 -25.66
CA GLY A 19 -9.05 7.83 -24.95
C GLY A 19 -10.33 7.17 -25.46
N ALA A 20 -10.23 6.21 -26.38
CA ALA A 20 -11.34 5.33 -26.71
C ALA A 20 -11.76 4.55 -25.45
N GLY A 21 -13.06 4.58 -25.14
CA GLY A 21 -13.61 3.96 -23.93
C GLY A 21 -13.73 4.89 -22.72
N ASN A 22 -13.34 6.17 -22.80
CA ASN A 22 -13.48 7.12 -21.68
C ASN A 22 -14.94 7.29 -21.21
N GLU A 23 -15.90 7.40 -22.13
CA GLU A 23 -17.33 7.52 -21.77
C GLU A 23 -17.83 6.26 -21.05
N ALA A 24 -17.47 5.08 -21.56
CA ALA A 24 -17.78 3.81 -20.93
C ALA A 24 -17.11 3.67 -19.56
N ALA A 25 -15.87 4.12 -19.42
CA ALA A 25 -15.15 4.15 -18.15
C ALA A 25 -15.79 5.12 -17.15
N ALA A 26 -16.28 6.27 -17.58
CA ALA A 26 -17.00 7.20 -16.73
C ALA A 26 -18.33 6.59 -16.22
N ALA A 27 -19.08 5.90 -17.07
CA ALA A 27 -20.29 5.19 -16.66
C ALA A 27 -19.98 4.01 -15.72
N ALA A 28 -18.91 3.26 -16.01
CA ALA A 28 -18.41 2.19 -15.16
C ALA A 28 -17.97 2.72 -13.79
N TRP A 29 -17.24 3.83 -13.76
CA TRP A 29 -16.81 4.49 -12.53
C TRP A 29 -18.01 4.86 -11.64
N LYS A 30 -19.08 5.43 -12.21
CA LYS A 30 -20.32 5.71 -11.46
C LYS A 30 -20.94 4.43 -10.87
N THR A 31 -20.89 3.34 -11.62
CA THR A 31 -21.37 2.02 -11.16
C THR A 31 -20.53 1.50 -9.99
N LEU A 32 -19.20 1.65 -10.04
CA LEU A 32 -18.32 1.30 -8.92
C LEU A 32 -18.63 2.13 -7.68
N VAL A 33 -18.74 3.45 -7.84
CA VAL A 33 -19.03 4.38 -6.74
C VAL A 33 -20.37 4.07 -6.07
N ALA A 34 -21.41 3.79 -6.86
CA ALA A 34 -22.71 3.37 -6.33
C ALA A 34 -22.67 2.01 -5.60
N GLY A 35 -21.68 1.17 -5.89
CA GLY A 35 -21.50 -0.14 -5.25
C GLY A 35 -20.91 -0.08 -3.83
N GLY A 36 -20.46 1.10 -3.38
CA GLY A 36 -20.00 1.33 -2.01
C GLY A 36 -18.88 0.38 -1.56
N THR A 37 -18.87 0.04 -0.27
CA THR A 37 -17.82 -0.79 0.35
C THR A 37 -17.56 -2.12 -0.35
N VAL A 38 -18.58 -2.78 -0.93
CA VAL A 38 -18.37 -4.04 -1.65
C VAL A 38 -17.53 -3.80 -2.91
N ALA A 39 -17.86 -2.76 -3.67
CA ALA A 39 -17.09 -2.39 -4.85
C ALA A 39 -15.69 -1.86 -4.51
N LEU A 40 -15.48 -1.28 -3.32
CA LEU A 40 -14.16 -0.80 -2.87
C LEU A 40 -13.10 -1.90 -2.95
N PHE A 41 -13.33 -3.05 -2.31
CA PHE A 41 -12.35 -4.15 -2.28
C PHE A 41 -12.17 -4.83 -3.63
N GLN A 42 -13.24 -4.90 -4.44
CA GLN A 42 -13.14 -5.39 -5.81
C GLN A 42 -12.32 -4.43 -6.69
N THR A 43 -12.45 -3.12 -6.47
CA THR A 43 -11.67 -2.07 -7.16
C THR A 43 -10.21 -2.10 -6.74
N LEU A 44 -9.91 -2.24 -5.44
CA LEU A 44 -8.54 -2.44 -4.94
C LEU A 44 -7.88 -3.68 -5.56
N THR A 45 -8.60 -4.80 -5.63
CA THR A 45 -8.11 -6.02 -6.28
C THR A 45 -7.85 -5.81 -7.78
N ALA A 46 -8.62 -4.95 -8.43
CA ALA A 46 -8.48 -4.71 -9.87
C ALA A 46 -7.19 -3.97 -10.25
N PHE A 47 -6.43 -3.41 -9.30
CA PHE A 47 -5.08 -2.92 -9.57
C PHE A 47 -4.13 -4.03 -10.01
N ASP A 48 -4.42 -5.29 -9.69
CA ASP A 48 -3.66 -6.43 -10.18
C ASP A 48 -3.73 -6.48 -11.71
N GLY A 49 -2.56 -6.38 -12.34
CA GLY A 49 -2.43 -6.32 -13.80
C GLY A 49 -3.01 -5.07 -14.46
N ALA A 50 -3.31 -4.01 -13.70
CA ALA A 50 -3.73 -2.74 -14.26
C ALA A 50 -2.55 -2.00 -14.89
N ASP A 51 -2.75 -1.46 -16.09
CA ASP A 51 -1.83 -0.47 -16.65
C ASP A 51 -1.96 0.89 -15.90
N PRO A 52 -1.03 1.85 -16.09
CA PRO A 52 -1.07 3.13 -15.38
C PRO A 52 -2.38 3.92 -15.58
N LYS A 53 -3.05 3.77 -16.72
CA LYS A 53 -4.30 4.49 -17.00
C LYS A 53 -5.46 3.88 -16.23
N ALA A 54 -5.58 2.55 -16.28
CA ALA A 54 -6.55 1.83 -15.49
C ALA A 54 -6.32 2.08 -13.99
N ALA A 55 -5.07 2.06 -13.53
CA ALA A 55 -4.72 2.36 -12.14
C ALA A 55 -5.19 3.75 -11.69
N ASN A 56 -5.07 4.78 -12.55
CA ASN A 56 -5.58 6.12 -12.24
C ASN A 56 -7.11 6.14 -12.09
N TRP A 57 -7.85 5.47 -12.97
CA TRP A 57 -9.31 5.34 -12.86
C TRP A 57 -9.72 4.57 -11.60
N LEU A 58 -9.01 3.49 -11.28
CA LEU A 58 -9.26 2.69 -10.09
C LEU A 58 -8.98 3.48 -8.81
N ARG A 59 -7.90 4.29 -8.76
CA ARG A 59 -7.60 5.18 -7.63
C ARG A 59 -8.74 6.17 -7.43
N ALA A 60 -9.15 6.87 -8.49
CA ALA A 60 -10.26 7.82 -8.42
C ALA A 60 -11.58 7.16 -7.96
N ALA A 61 -11.82 5.89 -8.34
CA ALA A 61 -13.00 5.14 -7.88
C ALA A 61 -12.91 4.79 -6.40
N VAL A 62 -11.76 4.30 -5.92
CA VAL A 62 -11.55 3.99 -4.49
C VAL A 62 -11.77 5.24 -3.63
N ASP A 63 -11.21 6.38 -4.04
CA ASP A 63 -11.34 7.65 -3.31
C ASP A 63 -12.80 8.08 -3.21
N ALA A 64 -13.52 8.07 -4.33
CA ALA A 64 -14.92 8.48 -4.34
C ALA A 64 -15.84 7.51 -3.59
N ILE A 65 -15.52 6.21 -3.56
CA ILE A 65 -16.24 5.24 -2.74
C ILE A 65 -16.01 5.55 -1.26
N ALA A 66 -14.76 5.68 -0.82
CA ALA A 66 -14.42 5.97 0.58
C ALA A 66 -15.08 7.28 1.04
N GLU A 67 -14.96 8.35 0.24
CA GLU A 67 -15.59 9.63 0.53
C GLU A 67 -17.13 9.51 0.59
N GLY A 68 -17.73 8.70 -0.31
CA GLY A 68 -19.15 8.40 -0.30
C GLY A 68 -19.64 7.70 0.96
N GLU A 69 -18.89 6.70 1.43
CA GLU A 69 -19.15 5.99 2.68
C GLU A 69 -19.06 6.95 3.88
N HIS A 70 -18.01 7.77 3.95
CA HIS A 70 -17.84 8.77 5.01
C HIS A 70 -18.95 9.82 5.02
N ARG A 71 -19.33 10.37 3.87
CA ARG A 71 -20.47 11.32 3.76
C ARG A 71 -21.77 10.69 4.23
N ALA A 72 -21.95 9.40 3.98
CA ALA A 72 -23.08 8.64 4.46
C ALA A 72 -22.95 8.15 5.91
N LYS A 73 -21.89 8.57 6.63
CA LYS A 73 -21.57 8.18 8.02
C LYS A 73 -21.43 6.67 8.20
N ARG A 74 -21.03 5.96 7.15
CA ARG A 74 -20.69 4.54 7.19
C ARG A 74 -19.18 4.41 7.28
N LYS A 75 -18.74 3.42 8.05
CA LYS A 75 -17.31 3.12 8.23
C LYS A 75 -16.88 2.06 7.24
N LEU A 76 -15.66 2.18 6.75
CA LEU A 76 -15.00 1.09 6.04
C LEU A 76 -14.65 -0.04 7.04
N PRO A 77 -14.70 -1.31 6.61
CA PRO A 77 -14.40 -2.45 7.46
C PRO A 77 -12.88 -2.55 7.70
N VAL A 78 -12.46 -2.16 8.91
CA VAL A 78 -11.06 -2.09 9.36
C VAL A 78 -10.35 -3.45 9.22
N ASP A 79 -11.02 -4.53 9.62
CA ASP A 79 -10.51 -5.91 9.52
C ASP A 79 -10.16 -6.32 8.08
N LYS A 80 -10.99 -5.90 7.11
CA LYS A 80 -10.74 -6.15 5.69
C LYS A 80 -9.64 -5.26 5.13
N LEU A 81 -9.53 -4.01 5.59
CA LEU A 81 -8.42 -3.14 5.21
C LEU A 81 -7.09 -3.71 5.72
N GLU A 82 -7.01 -4.12 6.98
CA GLU A 82 -5.82 -4.79 7.55
C GLU A 82 -5.47 -6.07 6.79
N SER A 83 -6.46 -6.90 6.49
CA SER A 83 -6.27 -8.14 5.73
C SER A 83 -5.75 -7.84 4.32
N PHE A 84 -6.28 -6.81 3.65
CA PHE A 84 -5.84 -6.41 2.31
C PHE A 84 -4.43 -5.85 2.32
N VAL A 85 -4.08 -5.02 3.32
CA VAL A 85 -2.70 -4.55 3.49
C VAL A 85 -1.76 -5.73 3.68
N ASN A 86 -2.11 -6.77 4.44
CA ASN A 86 -1.23 -7.93 4.66
C ASN A 86 -1.16 -8.94 3.50
N ASP A 87 -2.04 -8.84 2.50
CA ASP A 87 -2.01 -9.75 1.34
C ASP A 87 -0.91 -9.35 0.36
N THR A 88 0.28 -9.92 0.53
CA THR A 88 1.45 -9.66 -0.32
C THR A 88 1.30 -10.12 -1.77
N ALA A 89 0.23 -10.84 -2.12
CA ALA A 89 -0.09 -11.20 -3.50
C ALA A 89 -0.77 -10.06 -4.27
N ARG A 90 -1.29 -9.02 -3.58
CA ARG A 90 -1.89 -7.84 -4.22
C ARG A 90 -0.85 -6.86 -4.72
N ALA A 91 -1.22 -6.07 -5.73
CA ALA A 91 -0.41 -4.99 -6.26
C ALA A 91 0.08 -4.04 -5.14
N PRO A 92 1.40 -3.71 -5.09
CA PRO A 92 1.95 -2.82 -4.06
C PRO A 92 1.21 -1.49 -3.92
N ALA A 93 0.80 -0.89 -5.04
CA ALA A 93 0.03 0.36 -5.05
C ALA A 93 -1.35 0.21 -4.38
N ALA A 94 -2.05 -0.90 -4.59
CA ALA A 94 -3.35 -1.15 -3.95
C ALA A 94 -3.21 -1.35 -2.44
N ARG A 95 -2.17 -2.06 -2.02
CA ARG A 95 -1.87 -2.26 -0.59
C ARG A 95 -1.52 -0.94 0.09
N ARG A 96 -0.78 -0.06 -0.60
CA ARG A 96 -0.53 1.30 -0.14
C ARG A 96 -1.82 2.09 0.06
N ILE A 97 -2.72 2.07 -0.93
CA ILE A 97 -4.02 2.74 -0.84
C ILE A 97 -4.85 2.18 0.32
N ALA A 98 -4.89 0.86 0.50
CA ALA A 98 -5.60 0.24 1.62
C ALA A 98 -5.02 0.66 2.98
N PHE A 99 -3.70 0.85 3.08
CA PHE A 99 -3.05 1.35 4.28
C PHE A 99 -3.39 2.83 4.56
N GLU A 100 -3.51 3.67 3.53
CA GLU A 100 -3.97 5.06 3.65
C GLU A 100 -5.40 5.10 4.20
N LEU A 101 -6.32 4.31 3.62
CA LEU A 101 -7.70 4.19 4.12
C LEU A 101 -7.75 3.66 5.56
N LEU A 102 -6.92 2.67 5.91
CA LEU A 102 -6.80 2.17 7.28
C LEU A 102 -6.33 3.26 8.24
N THR A 103 -5.40 4.11 7.80
CA THR A 103 -4.87 5.21 8.60
C THR A 103 -5.95 6.25 8.90
N GLU A 104 -6.81 6.55 7.92
CA GLU A 104 -7.93 7.47 8.09
C GLU A 104 -9.04 6.90 8.99
N GLU A 105 -9.40 5.62 8.81
CA GLU A 105 -10.49 4.96 9.53
C GLU A 105 -10.13 4.53 10.96
N ALA A 106 -8.91 4.02 11.12
CA ALA A 106 -8.42 3.47 12.38
C ALA A 106 -6.92 3.76 12.56
N PRO A 107 -6.54 5.01 12.90
CA PRO A 107 -5.14 5.41 13.07
C PRO A 107 -4.36 4.52 14.06
N ALA A 108 -5.02 4.06 15.13
CA ALA A 108 -4.42 3.15 16.10
C ALA A 108 -4.12 1.75 15.53
N ALA A 109 -4.96 1.25 14.62
CA ALA A 109 -4.70 0.00 13.92
C ALA A 109 -3.55 0.16 12.93
N ALA A 110 -3.56 1.21 12.10
CA ALA A 110 -2.47 1.51 11.19
C ALA A 110 -1.12 1.67 11.90
N THR A 111 -1.10 2.35 13.05
CA THR A 111 0.11 2.54 13.89
C THR A 111 0.66 1.22 14.42
N LYS A 112 -0.22 0.27 14.76
CA LYS A 112 0.19 -1.07 15.20
C LYS A 112 0.67 -1.93 14.04
N LEU A 113 0.05 -1.80 12.87
CA LEU A 113 0.34 -2.59 11.69
C LEU A 113 1.66 -2.18 11.03
N LEU A 114 1.90 -0.88 10.83
CA LEU A 114 3.02 -0.41 10.01
C LEU A 114 4.39 -0.98 10.42
N PRO A 115 4.79 -1.04 11.72
CA PRO A 115 6.07 -1.60 12.12
C PRO A 115 6.27 -3.08 11.75
N THR A 116 5.19 -3.84 11.56
CA THR A 116 5.27 -5.27 11.19
C THR A 116 5.64 -5.47 9.73
N LEU A 117 5.57 -4.42 8.91
CA LEU A 117 5.81 -4.45 7.46
C LEU A 117 7.30 -4.25 7.09
N ILE A 118 8.22 -4.43 8.02
CA ILE A 118 9.67 -4.24 7.80
C ILE A 118 10.24 -5.11 6.67
N ASN A 119 9.70 -6.32 6.48
CA ASN A 119 10.13 -7.27 5.44
C ASN A 119 9.16 -7.34 4.25
N ASP A 120 8.27 -6.37 4.14
CA ASP A 120 7.23 -6.36 3.12
C ASP A 120 7.81 -6.34 1.68
N PRO A 121 7.18 -6.91 0.65
CA PRO A 121 7.70 -6.77 -0.71
C PRO A 121 7.49 -5.37 -1.31
N SER A 122 6.49 -4.61 -0.84
CA SER A 122 6.24 -3.23 -1.25
C SER A 122 7.32 -2.31 -0.70
N ARG A 123 7.97 -1.58 -1.62
CA ARG A 123 8.97 -0.55 -1.30
C ARG A 123 8.44 0.46 -0.29
N ASP A 124 7.28 1.03 -0.57
CA ASP A 124 6.74 2.15 0.21
C ASP A 124 6.35 1.71 1.62
N LEU A 125 5.73 0.52 1.76
CA LEU A 125 5.33 -0.01 3.06
C LEU A 125 6.54 -0.40 3.91
N ARG A 126 7.57 -1.04 3.34
CA ARG A 126 8.83 -1.32 4.08
C ARG A 126 9.50 -0.05 4.54
N ARG A 127 9.65 0.92 3.62
CA ARG A 127 10.38 2.14 3.92
C ARG A 127 9.76 2.86 5.10
N ASP A 128 8.43 2.99 5.12
CA ASP A 128 7.69 3.62 6.20
C ASP A 128 7.76 2.80 7.50
N ALA A 129 7.73 1.45 7.41
CA ALA A 129 7.90 0.57 8.56
C ALA A 129 9.27 0.74 9.22
N ILE A 130 10.34 0.75 8.41
CA ILE A 130 11.72 0.99 8.87
C ILE A 130 11.82 2.38 9.49
N ALA A 131 11.28 3.41 8.85
CA ALA A 131 11.33 4.78 9.36
C ALA A 131 10.64 4.92 10.73
N VAL A 132 9.46 4.31 10.91
CA VAL A 132 8.75 4.34 12.20
C VAL A 132 9.50 3.57 13.28
N ARG A 133 10.05 2.39 12.96
CA ARG A 133 10.87 1.63 13.92
C ARG A 133 12.16 2.34 14.28
N LEU A 134 12.84 2.92 13.30
CA LEU A 134 14.05 3.72 13.53
C LEU A 134 13.78 4.91 14.45
N LYS A 135 12.68 5.64 14.23
CA LYS A 135 12.28 6.74 15.10
C LYS A 135 11.97 6.31 16.53
N ALA A 136 11.50 5.08 16.73
CA ALA A 136 11.20 4.52 18.04
C ALA A 136 12.42 3.85 18.72
N ALA A 137 13.46 3.52 17.94
CA ALA A 137 14.66 2.87 18.43
C ALA A 137 15.48 3.82 19.31
N LYS A 138 16.09 3.28 20.37
CA LYS A 138 17.13 4.00 21.10
C LYS A 138 18.41 3.95 20.27
N GLU A 139 19.19 5.02 20.25
CA GLU A 139 20.49 5.03 19.53
C GLU A 139 21.43 3.93 20.02
N SER A 140 21.33 3.50 21.29
CA SER A 140 22.12 2.40 21.84
C SER A 140 21.60 1.00 21.50
N ASP A 141 20.42 0.88 20.87
CA ASP A 141 19.81 -0.40 20.51
C ASP A 141 20.41 -0.95 19.21
N THR A 142 21.63 -1.46 19.34
CA THR A 142 22.39 -2.00 18.21
C THR A 142 21.73 -3.20 17.53
N ALA A 143 20.90 -3.96 18.25
CA ALA A 143 20.19 -5.11 17.68
C ALA A 143 19.07 -4.64 16.75
N GLU A 144 18.29 -3.66 17.18
CA GLU A 144 17.25 -3.04 16.37
C GLU A 144 17.84 -2.36 15.13
N LEU A 145 18.90 -1.57 15.28
CA LEU A 145 19.56 -0.89 14.16
C LEU A 145 20.11 -1.87 13.11
N LYS A 146 20.64 -3.02 13.55
CA LYS A 146 21.08 -4.10 12.63
C LYS A 146 19.89 -4.70 11.89
N ALA A 147 18.80 -5.03 12.59
CA ALA A 147 17.61 -5.59 11.96
C ALA A 147 17.00 -4.62 10.94
N LEU A 148 16.98 -3.32 11.25
CA LEU A 148 16.54 -2.28 10.32
C LEU A 148 17.47 -2.18 9.10
N PHE A 149 18.79 -2.22 9.30
CA PHE A 149 19.76 -2.19 8.21
C PHE A 149 19.62 -3.41 7.28
N GLU A 150 19.43 -4.60 7.85
CA GLU A 150 19.21 -5.83 7.09
C GLU A 150 17.89 -5.84 6.32
N ALA A 151 16.89 -5.07 6.75
CA ALA A 151 15.62 -4.93 6.07
C ALA A 151 15.61 -3.83 4.99
N ALA A 152 16.46 -2.82 5.11
CA ALA A 152 16.57 -1.73 4.15
C ALA A 152 16.95 -2.26 2.76
N ARG A 153 16.26 -1.77 1.73
CA ARG A 153 16.55 -2.08 0.32
C ARG A 153 16.90 -0.82 -0.47
N GLU A 154 16.55 0.33 0.10
CA GLU A 154 16.71 1.66 -0.44
C GLU A 154 18.07 2.22 0.01
N LYS A 155 18.86 2.70 -0.95
CA LYS A 155 20.24 3.14 -0.71
C LYS A 155 20.35 4.18 0.40
N ASP A 156 19.49 5.20 0.36
CA ASP A 156 19.51 6.30 1.32
C ASP A 156 19.20 5.83 2.74
N GLN A 157 18.18 4.97 2.91
CA GLN A 157 17.80 4.42 4.21
C GLN A 157 18.87 3.46 4.75
N ALA A 158 19.49 2.66 3.88
CA ALA A 158 20.61 1.79 4.25
C ALA A 158 21.85 2.61 4.67
N GLU A 159 22.16 3.70 3.97
CA GLU A 159 23.27 4.60 4.29
C GLU A 159 23.06 5.31 5.65
N GLU A 160 21.84 5.76 5.94
CA GLU A 160 21.49 6.34 7.25
C GLU A 160 21.72 5.33 8.39
N LEU A 161 21.20 4.12 8.25
CA LEU A 161 21.34 3.06 9.25
C LEU A 161 22.80 2.60 9.41
N ALA A 162 23.55 2.52 8.30
CA ALA A 162 24.98 2.23 8.35
C ALA A 162 25.76 3.31 9.12
N ALA A 163 25.46 4.59 8.88
CA ALA A 163 26.12 5.69 9.59
C ALA A 163 25.82 5.67 11.11
N LEU A 164 24.60 5.27 11.50
CA LEU A 164 24.25 5.09 12.91
C LEU A 164 25.04 3.94 13.55
N LEU A 165 25.16 2.80 12.87
CA LEU A 165 25.95 1.65 13.35
C LEU A 165 27.45 1.98 13.46
N GLU A 166 28.00 2.74 12.51
CA GLU A 166 29.40 3.18 12.54
C GLU A 166 29.72 4.08 13.72
N LYS A 167 28.82 5.01 14.07
CA LYS A 167 28.96 5.86 15.27
C LYS A 167 29.04 5.04 16.56
N LEU A 168 28.49 3.83 16.57
CA LEU A 168 28.52 2.90 17.68
C LEU A 168 29.71 1.92 17.62
N GLY A 169 30.62 2.09 16.67
CA GLY A 169 31.79 1.23 16.48
C GLY A 169 31.46 -0.12 15.83
N ILE A 170 30.29 -0.26 15.20
CA ILE A 170 29.87 -1.48 14.52
C ILE A 170 30.13 -1.31 13.02
N SER A 171 31.09 -2.06 12.48
CA SER A 171 31.43 -2.01 11.06
C SER A 171 30.31 -2.54 10.15
N ARG A 172 30.28 -2.03 8.91
CA ARG A 172 29.42 -2.46 7.79
C ARG A 172 29.73 -3.88 7.31
N THR A 173 29.71 -4.91 8.16
CA THR A 173 29.71 -6.29 7.64
C THR A 173 28.30 -6.61 7.16
N SER A 174 28.06 -6.30 5.88
CA SER A 174 26.92 -6.80 5.14
C SER A 174 26.90 -8.34 5.24
N PRO A 175 25.80 -8.98 5.66
CA PRO A 175 25.65 -10.41 5.47
C PRO A 175 25.41 -10.64 3.99
N ASN A 176 26.50 -10.86 3.25
CA ASN A 176 26.63 -11.60 1.99
C ASN A 176 27.53 -10.88 0.97
N THR A 177 28.84 -11.00 1.18
CA THR A 177 29.83 -11.13 0.11
C THR A 177 30.65 -12.37 0.38
N SER A 178 30.13 -13.53 -0.01
CA SER A 178 30.95 -14.72 -0.20
C SER A 178 30.42 -15.43 -1.42
N GLY A 179 31.04 -15.11 -2.56
CA GLY A 179 30.92 -15.93 -3.75
C GLY A 179 31.63 -17.26 -3.54
N THR A 180 30.99 -18.31 -4.05
CA THR A 180 31.61 -19.31 -4.92
C THR A 180 30.58 -19.65 -5.98
#